data_AF-A0A0C4EUR3-F1
#
_entry.id   AF-A0A0C4EUR3-F1
#
_cell.length_a   1.000
_cell.length_b   1.000
_cell.length_c   1.000
_cell.angle_alpha   90.00
_cell.angle_beta   90.00
_cell.angle_gamma   90.00
#
_symmetry.space_group_name_H-M   'P 1'
#
loop_
_entity.id
_entity.type
_entity.pdbx_description
1 polymer ?
#
loop_
_entity_poly.entity_id
_entity_poly.type
_entity_poly.pdbx_seq_one_letter_code
_entity_poly.pdbx_strand_id
1 'polypeptide(L)'
;LEYLETYILPVKELFIVAWACQFPHLQNLNTSRVESGHAYLKSFIKNSTGDLLLVFKSLALAVDTQINQVHESIGQDTVKTLVKGILLLGHISTFALKECIKQFDRLKNFDATEPCSHTVLIGLGIPCPHIITEVLERGDALAPDDFHLQWHLKYNPKITVSTSLLHKLKFNS
;
A
#
# COMPACT_ATOMS: atom_id res chain seq x y z
N LEU A 1 2.00 -16.89 -28.33
CA LEU A 1 0.77 -16.30 -27.75
C LEU A 1 -0.36 -17.33 -27.65
N GLU A 2 -0.63 -18.10 -28.71
CA GLU A 2 -1.71 -19.09 -28.79
C GLU A 2 -1.82 -20.06 -27.59
N TYR A 3 -0.69 -20.56 -27.06
CA TYR A 3 -0.71 -21.42 -25.87
C TYR A 3 -1.26 -20.71 -24.62
N LEU A 4 -0.87 -19.46 -24.40
CA LEU A 4 -1.35 -18.69 -23.24
C LEU A 4 -2.83 -18.38 -23.36
N GLU A 5 -3.27 -18.01 -24.55
CA GLU A 5 -4.68 -17.68 -24.84
C GLU A 5 -5.58 -18.91 -24.75
N THR A 6 -5.11 -20.06 -25.21
CA THR A 6 -5.89 -21.30 -25.22
C THR A 6 -5.96 -21.98 -23.85
N TYR A 7 -4.86 -21.99 -23.10
CA TYR A 7 -4.75 -22.85 -21.91
C TYR A 7 -4.61 -22.09 -20.59
N ILE A 8 -4.03 -20.90 -20.58
CA ILE A 8 -3.67 -20.18 -19.34
C ILE A 8 -4.68 -19.09 -19.01
N LEU A 9 -5.02 -18.22 -19.96
CA LEU A 9 -5.96 -17.11 -19.76
C LEU A 9 -7.38 -17.57 -19.36
N PRO A 10 -7.95 -18.67 -19.90
CA PRO A 10 -9.30 -19.12 -19.51
C PRO A 10 -9.40 -19.58 -18.06
N VAL A 11 -8.30 -20.06 -17.48
CA VAL A 11 -8.24 -20.54 -16.09
C VAL A 11 -7.48 -19.57 -15.18
N LYS A 12 -7.25 -18.33 -15.61
CA LYS A 12 -6.47 -17.33 -14.86
C LYS A 12 -6.99 -17.11 -13.44
N GLU A 13 -8.29 -17.22 -13.22
CA GLU A 13 -8.94 -17.10 -11.91
C GLU A 13 -8.50 -18.19 -10.91
N LEU A 14 -8.00 -19.34 -11.39
CA LEU A 14 -7.43 -20.39 -10.55
C LEU A 14 -6.03 -20.04 -10.03
N PHE A 15 -5.39 -19.01 -10.59
CA PHE A 15 -4.12 -18.51 -10.09
C PHE A 15 -4.37 -17.43 -9.04
N ILE A 16 -4.00 -17.74 -7.80
CA ILE A 16 -4.19 -16.89 -6.61
C ILE A 16 -3.75 -15.44 -6.88
N VAL A 17 -2.64 -15.24 -7.58
CA VAL A 17 -2.13 -13.89 -7.90
C VAL A 17 -3.06 -13.14 -8.84
N ALA A 18 -3.54 -13.76 -9.91
CA ALA A 18 -4.42 -13.12 -10.87
C ALA A 18 -5.79 -12.76 -10.25
N TRP A 19 -6.29 -13.61 -9.35
CA TRP A 19 -7.47 -13.32 -8.56
C TRP A 19 -7.23 -12.22 -7.52
N ALA A 20 -6.14 -12.29 -6.74
CA ALA A 20 -5.86 -11.33 -5.68
C ALA A 20 -5.54 -9.92 -6.21
N CYS A 21 -4.98 -9.81 -7.42
CA CYS A 21 -4.74 -8.53 -8.10
C CYS A 21 -6.03 -7.79 -8.50
N GLN A 22 -7.20 -8.42 -8.38
CA GLN A 22 -8.51 -7.76 -8.57
C GLN A 22 -8.92 -6.93 -7.35
N PHE A 23 -8.21 -7.07 -6.22
CA PHE A 23 -8.50 -6.36 -4.98
C PHE A 23 -7.27 -5.60 -4.45
N PRO A 24 -7.48 -4.59 -3.57
CA PRO A 24 -6.37 -3.91 -2.90
C PRO A 24 -5.56 -4.87 -2.03
N HIS A 25 -4.42 -5.31 -2.57
CA HIS A 25 -3.51 -6.20 -1.88
C HIS A 25 -2.43 -5.42 -1.11
N LEU A 26 -2.16 -4.15 -1.45
CA LEU A 26 -1.27 -3.22 -0.72
C LEU A 26 0.11 -3.84 -0.44
N GLN A 27 0.62 -4.60 -1.42
CA GLN A 27 1.85 -5.41 -1.34
C GLN A 27 1.84 -6.56 -0.34
N ASN A 28 0.67 -7.11 0.01
CA ASN A 28 0.49 -8.30 0.82
C ASN A 28 0.17 -9.55 -0.04
N LEU A 29 0.75 -9.65 -1.24
CA LEU A 29 0.56 -10.82 -2.13
C LEU A 29 1.55 -11.96 -1.86
N ASN A 30 2.63 -11.69 -1.14
CA ASN A 30 3.73 -12.64 -0.95
C ASN A 30 3.74 -13.20 0.48
N THR A 31 4.15 -14.46 0.61
CA THR A 31 4.40 -15.10 1.92
C THR A 31 5.60 -14.50 2.63
N SER A 32 6.47 -13.77 1.91
CA SER A 32 7.68 -13.16 2.46
C SER A 32 7.39 -12.20 3.62
N ARG A 33 6.20 -11.60 3.71
CA ARG A 33 5.81 -10.81 4.89
C ARG A 33 5.71 -11.66 6.15
N VAL A 34 5.09 -12.84 6.06
CA VAL A 34 5.00 -13.79 7.18
C VAL A 34 6.40 -14.27 7.58
N GLU A 35 7.26 -14.57 6.60
CA GLU A 35 8.64 -14.97 6.83
C GLU A 35 9.45 -13.85 7.49
N SER A 36 9.26 -12.60 7.05
CA SER A 36 9.92 -11.43 7.63
C SER A 36 9.48 -11.16 9.07
N GLY A 37 8.18 -11.31 9.37
CA GLY A 37 7.65 -11.20 10.74
C GLY A 37 8.22 -12.29 11.64
N HIS A 38 8.30 -13.53 11.14
CA HIS A 38 8.91 -14.63 11.88
C HIS A 38 10.42 -14.40 12.12
N ALA A 39 11.15 -13.93 11.11
CA ALA A 39 12.55 -13.56 11.24
C ALA A 39 12.75 -12.42 12.26
N TYR A 40 11.88 -11.41 12.24
CA TYR A 40 11.88 -10.33 13.21
C TYR A 40 11.69 -10.86 14.64
N LEU A 41 10.66 -11.65 14.91
CA LEU A 41 10.42 -12.22 16.24
C LEU A 41 11.60 -13.09 16.71
N LYS A 42 12.20 -13.87 15.81
CA LYS A 42 13.41 -14.66 16.09
C LYS A 42 14.60 -13.80 16.52
N SER A 43 14.71 -12.56 16.04
CA SER A 43 15.80 -11.67 16.47
C SER A 43 15.73 -11.30 17.96
N PHE A 44 14.53 -11.37 18.57
CA PHE A 44 14.31 -11.12 20.00
C PHE A 44 14.37 -12.40 20.84
N ILE A 45 14.01 -13.56 20.26
CA ILE A 45 14.05 -14.86 20.93
C ILE A 45 15.41 -15.53 20.66
N LYS A 46 16.38 -15.23 21.53
CA LYS A 46 17.79 -15.61 21.31
C LYS A 46 18.14 -17.07 21.60
N ASN A 47 17.30 -17.81 22.32
CA ASN A 47 17.53 -19.22 22.63
C ASN A 47 16.23 -20.04 22.59
N SER A 48 16.35 -21.33 22.27
CA SER A 48 15.24 -22.29 22.23
C SER A 48 15.03 -23.04 23.55
N THR A 49 15.78 -22.66 24.60
CA THR A 49 15.80 -23.32 25.92
C THR A 49 15.42 -22.36 27.06
N GLY A 50 14.86 -21.19 26.73
CA GLY A 50 14.47 -20.18 27.71
C GLY A 50 13.18 -20.54 28.46
N ASP A 51 13.02 -19.99 29.66
CA ASP A 51 11.76 -20.02 30.41
C ASP A 51 10.65 -19.29 29.62
N LEU A 52 9.43 -19.82 29.66
CA LEU A 52 8.26 -19.30 28.96
C LEU A 52 8.01 -17.82 29.32
N LEU A 53 8.25 -17.45 30.59
CA LEU A 53 8.15 -16.06 31.03
C LEU A 53 9.11 -15.13 30.28
N LEU A 54 10.34 -15.59 30.00
CA LEU A 54 11.33 -14.83 29.25
C LEU A 54 10.91 -14.66 27.79
N VAL A 55 10.35 -15.70 27.18
CA VAL A 55 9.82 -15.66 25.80
C VAL A 55 8.70 -14.63 25.69
N PHE A 56 7.74 -14.62 26.61
CA PHE A 56 6.66 -13.63 26.61
C PHE A 56 7.19 -12.19 26.78
N LYS A 57 8.18 -11.97 27.65
CA LYS A 57 8.82 -10.66 27.81
C LYS A 57 9.52 -10.21 26.53
N SER A 58 10.24 -11.10 25.85
CA SER A 58 10.88 -10.80 24.57
C SER A 58 9.86 -10.48 23.46
N LEU A 59 8.73 -11.20 23.42
CA LEU A 59 7.66 -10.92 22.47
C LEU A 59 7.01 -9.56 22.72
N ALA A 60 6.72 -9.23 23.98
CA ALA A 60 6.20 -7.91 24.35
C ALA A 60 7.16 -6.79 23.92
N LEU A 61 8.46 -6.95 24.22
CA LEU A 61 9.49 -6.00 23.78
C LEU A 61 9.57 -5.87 22.26
N ALA A 62 9.44 -6.97 21.52
CA ALA A 62 9.43 -6.96 20.06
C ALA A 62 8.24 -6.16 19.50
N VAL A 63 7.06 -6.33 20.09
CA VAL A 63 5.85 -5.57 19.73
C VAL A 63 6.01 -4.09 20.06
N ASP A 64 6.45 -3.76 21.28
CA ASP A 64 6.67 -2.38 21.71
C ASP A 64 7.72 -1.68 20.82
N THR A 65 8.79 -2.39 20.46
CA THR A 65 9.82 -1.88 19.56
C THR A 65 9.24 -1.59 18.17
N GLN A 66 8.44 -2.50 17.60
CA GLN A 66 7.76 -2.28 16.32
C GLN A 66 6.81 -1.09 16.37
N ILE A 67 6.00 -0.97 17.44
CA ILE A 67 5.07 0.15 17.62
C ILE A 67 5.84 1.48 17.69
N ASN A 68 6.92 1.53 18.46
CA ASN A 68 7.76 2.72 18.57
C ASN A 68 8.41 3.09 17.23
N GLN A 69 8.90 2.11 16.47
CA GLN A 69 9.43 2.34 15.12
C GLN A 69 8.37 2.90 14.16
N VAL A 70 7.14 2.41 14.24
CA VAL A 70 6.01 2.94 13.44
C VAL A 70 5.71 4.39 13.84
N HIS A 71 5.60 4.69 15.13
CA HIS A 71 5.40 6.06 15.61
C HIS A 71 6.52 6.99 15.19
N GLU A 72 7.77 6.55 15.29
CA GLU A 72 8.92 7.32 14.83
C GLU A 72 8.85 7.57 13.31
N SER A 73 8.52 6.55 12.52
CA SER A 73 8.36 6.68 11.07
C SER A 73 7.25 7.68 10.70
N ILE A 74 6.10 7.62 11.38
CA ILE A 74 5.00 8.59 11.17
C ILE A 74 5.45 10.00 11.58
N GLY A 75 6.17 10.13 12.69
CA GLY A 75 6.76 11.39 13.14
C GLY A 75 7.73 11.96 12.09
N GLN A 76 8.61 11.13 11.54
CA GLN A 76 9.52 11.53 10.46
C GLN A 76 8.78 11.95 9.19
N ASP A 77 7.73 11.21 8.81
CA ASP A 77 6.88 11.54 7.65
C ASP A 77 6.09 12.83 7.85
N THR A 78 5.81 13.20 9.10
CA THR A 78 5.12 14.45 9.46
C THR A 78 6.10 15.63 9.56
N VAL A 79 7.35 15.39 9.99
CA VAL A 79 8.34 16.45 10.31
C VAL A 79 9.25 16.80 9.11
N LYS A 80 9.42 15.92 8.11
CA LYS A 80 10.31 16.19 6.97
C LYS A 80 9.72 17.19 5.96
N THR A 81 10.15 18.44 6.12
CA THR A 81 10.61 19.43 5.13
C THR A 81 9.87 19.56 3.79
N LEU A 82 9.42 20.79 3.54
CA LEU A 82 8.95 21.36 2.28
C LEU A 82 9.85 20.96 1.09
N VAL A 83 9.41 20.01 0.26
CA VAL A 83 10.03 19.75 -1.04
C VAL A 83 8.91 19.67 -2.08
N LYS A 84 8.87 20.70 -2.93
CA LYS A 84 8.07 20.79 -4.17
C LYS A 84 6.55 20.79 -4.02
N GLY A 85 5.98 21.73 -3.26
CA GLY A 85 4.62 22.25 -3.53
C GLY A 85 3.44 21.26 -3.49
N ILE A 86 3.63 20.05 -2.98
CA ILE A 86 2.60 19.00 -2.95
C ILE A 86 1.88 19.06 -1.59
N LEU A 87 0.58 19.36 -1.62
CA LEU A 87 -0.34 19.44 -0.47
C LEU A 87 -0.65 18.06 0.17
N LEU A 88 0.09 17.02 -0.17
CA LEU A 88 -0.06 15.65 0.36
C LEU A 88 0.91 15.35 1.51
N LEU A 89 1.91 16.21 1.71
CA LEU A 89 2.94 16.04 2.72
C LEU A 89 2.32 16.14 4.13
N GLY A 90 2.67 15.22 5.03
CA GLY A 90 2.08 15.13 6.37
C GLY A 90 0.63 14.59 6.40
N HIS A 91 0.05 14.28 5.24
CA HIS A 91 -1.26 13.61 5.13
C HIS A 91 -1.12 12.18 4.63
N ILE A 92 -0.20 11.95 3.68
CA ILE A 92 0.07 10.66 3.05
C ILE A 92 1.47 10.16 3.44
N SER A 93 1.61 8.86 3.65
CA SER A 93 2.88 8.21 3.98
C SER A 93 3.95 8.48 2.93
N THR A 94 5.19 8.65 3.37
CA THR A 94 6.34 8.85 2.47
C THR A 94 6.48 7.70 1.47
N PHE A 95 6.10 6.49 1.88
CA PHE A 95 6.08 5.32 1.01
C PHE A 95 5.19 5.52 -0.22
N ALA A 96 3.92 5.86 -0.01
CA ALA A 96 2.97 6.05 -1.09
C ALA A 96 3.35 7.25 -1.98
N LEU A 97 3.92 8.31 -1.40
CA LEU A 97 4.46 9.43 -2.17
C LEU A 97 5.62 9.01 -3.07
N LYS A 98 6.56 8.19 -2.57
CA LYS A 98 7.66 7.66 -3.39
C LYS A 98 7.15 6.80 -4.54
N GLU A 99 6.18 5.93 -4.29
CA GLU A 99 5.56 5.12 -5.36
C GLU A 99 4.79 5.99 -6.37
N CYS A 100 4.09 7.04 -5.92
CA CYS A 100 3.43 8.00 -6.80
C CYS A 100 4.43 8.79 -7.65
N ILE A 101 5.56 9.22 -7.09
CA ILE A 101 6.64 9.88 -7.84
C ILE A 101 7.19 8.95 -8.92
N LYS A 102 7.35 7.65 -8.64
CA LYS A 102 7.72 6.67 -9.68
C LYS A 102 6.68 6.63 -10.80
N GLN A 103 5.38 6.69 -10.50
CA GLN A 103 4.35 6.75 -11.54
C GLN A 103 4.40 8.06 -12.33
N PHE A 104 4.65 9.19 -11.66
CA PHE A 104 4.85 10.48 -12.30
C PHE A 104 6.07 10.45 -13.24
N ASP A 105 7.20 9.87 -12.82
CA ASP A 105 8.39 9.74 -13.65
C ASP A 105 8.15 8.89 -14.90
N ARG A 106 7.25 7.91 -14.82
CA ARG A 106 6.85 7.09 -15.98
C ARG A 106 6.13 7.89 -17.06
N LEU A 107 5.57 9.06 -16.74
CA LEU A 107 4.91 9.93 -17.72
C LEU A 107 5.82 10.32 -18.90
N LYS A 108 7.15 10.34 -18.68
CA LYS A 108 8.14 10.67 -19.73
C LYS A 108 8.05 9.76 -20.95
N ASN A 109 7.65 8.49 -20.75
CA ASN A 109 7.53 7.49 -21.80
C ASN A 109 6.11 6.89 -21.84
N PHE A 110 5.12 7.62 -21.33
CA PHE A 110 3.76 7.12 -21.18
C PHE A 110 2.95 7.40 -22.45
N ASP A 111 2.34 6.35 -22.99
CA ASP A 111 1.36 6.46 -24.06
C ASP A 111 -0.05 6.45 -23.47
N ALA A 112 -0.73 7.60 -23.54
CA ALA A 112 -2.09 7.74 -23.02
C ALA A 112 -3.13 6.94 -23.81
N THR A 113 -2.79 6.47 -25.02
CA THR A 113 -3.69 5.64 -25.84
C THR A 113 -3.73 4.18 -25.37
N GLU A 114 -2.73 3.72 -24.61
CA GLU A 114 -2.73 2.39 -24.04
C GLU A 114 -3.81 2.25 -22.95
N PRO A 115 -4.57 1.15 -22.94
CA PRO A 115 -5.59 0.93 -21.93
C PRO A 115 -4.97 0.83 -20.54
N CYS A 116 -5.62 1.45 -19.54
CA CYS A 116 -5.16 1.36 -18.16
C CYS A 116 -5.26 -0.08 -17.65
N SER A 117 -4.16 -0.63 -17.14
CA SER A 117 -4.18 -1.96 -16.51
C SER A 117 -4.87 -1.97 -15.14
N HIS A 118 -5.12 -0.78 -14.58
CA HIS A 118 -5.63 -0.53 -13.22
C HIS A 118 -4.82 -1.19 -12.09
N THR A 119 -3.70 -1.87 -12.39
CA THR A 119 -2.97 -2.70 -11.42
C THR A 119 -2.39 -1.88 -10.27
N VAL A 120 -1.86 -0.70 -10.56
CA VAL A 120 -1.28 0.19 -9.54
C VAL A 120 -2.39 0.78 -8.66
N LEU A 121 -3.47 1.24 -9.30
CA LEU A 121 -4.61 1.83 -8.61
C LEU A 121 -5.33 0.79 -7.72
N ILE A 122 -5.71 -0.35 -8.28
CA ILE A 122 -6.40 -1.42 -7.55
C ILE A 122 -5.45 -2.04 -6.54
N GLY A 123 -4.28 -2.52 -6.99
CA GLY A 123 -3.39 -3.33 -6.18
C GLY A 123 -2.67 -2.55 -5.09
N LEU A 124 -2.21 -1.33 -5.38
CA LEU A 124 -1.49 -0.49 -4.42
C LEU A 124 -2.35 0.62 -3.83
N GLY A 125 -3.46 1.02 -4.46
CA GLY A 125 -4.23 2.16 -3.98
C GLY A 125 -3.52 3.50 -4.18
N ILE A 126 -2.76 3.62 -5.27
CA ILE A 126 -1.94 4.78 -5.60
C ILE A 126 -2.28 5.23 -7.03
N PRO A 127 -2.35 6.55 -7.31
CA PRO A 127 -2.62 7.06 -8.66
C PRO A 127 -1.67 6.46 -9.70
N CYS A 128 -2.25 5.91 -10.77
CA CYS A 128 -1.51 5.43 -11.93
C CYS A 128 -1.21 6.60 -12.90
N PRO A 129 -0.32 6.40 -13.89
CA PRO A 129 -0.01 7.43 -14.89
C PRO A 129 -1.24 8.05 -15.54
N HIS A 130 -2.27 7.26 -15.89
CA HIS A 130 -3.52 7.76 -16.47
C HIS A 130 -4.22 8.78 -15.57
N ILE A 131 -4.40 8.49 -14.28
CA ILE A 131 -5.04 9.42 -13.32
C ILE A 131 -4.21 10.70 -13.18
N ILE A 132 -2.89 10.55 -13.09
CA ILE A 132 -1.98 11.70 -12.94
C ILE A 132 -2.09 12.61 -14.17
N THR A 133 -2.09 12.05 -15.38
CA THR A 133 -2.29 12.80 -16.62
C THR A 133 -3.62 13.54 -16.62
N GLU A 134 -4.72 12.85 -16.28
CA GLU A 134 -6.07 13.44 -16.24
C GLU A 134 -6.16 14.64 -15.27
N VAL A 135 -5.53 14.53 -14.10
CA VAL A 135 -5.45 15.60 -13.10
C VAL A 135 -4.63 16.78 -13.63
N LEU A 136 -3.49 16.51 -14.28
CA LEU A 136 -2.64 17.55 -14.86
C LEU A 136 -3.31 18.29 -16.03
N GLU A 137 -4.05 17.58 -16.88
CA GLU A 137 -4.80 18.16 -18.00
C GLU A 137 -5.91 19.11 -17.53
N ARG A 138 -6.51 18.85 -16.37
CA ARG A 138 -7.43 19.77 -15.71
C ARG A 138 -6.76 20.97 -15.06
N GLY A 139 -5.43 20.97 -14.93
CA GLY A 139 -4.68 21.97 -14.16
C GLY A 139 -4.84 21.80 -12.65
N ASP A 140 -5.29 20.63 -12.19
CA ASP A 140 -5.47 20.29 -10.78
C ASP A 140 -4.19 19.68 -10.18
N ALA A 141 -4.20 19.48 -8.87
CA ALA A 141 -3.18 18.73 -8.14
C ALA A 141 -3.79 17.50 -7.48
N LEU A 142 -2.99 16.46 -7.28
CA LEU A 142 -3.41 15.27 -6.54
C LEU A 142 -3.81 15.65 -5.11
N ALA A 143 -4.94 15.11 -4.67
CA ALA A 143 -5.50 15.25 -3.34
C ALA A 143 -5.28 13.97 -2.50
N PRO A 144 -5.35 14.04 -1.16
CA PRO A 144 -5.22 12.85 -0.31
C PRO A 144 -6.22 11.75 -0.65
N ASP A 145 -7.40 12.13 -1.15
CA ASP A 145 -8.49 11.22 -1.52
C ASP A 145 -8.17 10.36 -2.76
N ASP A 146 -7.17 10.76 -3.57
CA ASP A 146 -6.67 9.95 -4.68
C ASP A 146 -5.85 8.73 -4.21
N PHE A 147 -5.55 8.65 -2.91
CA PHE A 147 -4.78 7.59 -2.30
C PHE A 147 -5.67 6.74 -1.39
N HIS A 148 -5.43 5.42 -1.42
CA HIS A 148 -6.10 4.49 -0.53
C HIS A 148 -5.84 4.82 0.94
N LEU A 149 -6.88 4.68 1.77
CA LEU A 149 -6.89 5.11 3.17
C LEU A 149 -5.76 4.52 4.02
N GLN A 150 -5.27 3.31 3.68
CA GLN A 150 -4.10 2.70 4.33
C GLN A 150 -2.84 3.59 4.29
N TRP A 151 -2.72 4.47 3.30
CA TRP A 151 -1.57 5.35 3.14
C TRP A 151 -1.73 6.67 3.87
N HIS A 152 -2.89 6.96 4.46
CA HIS A 152 -3.12 8.19 5.20
C HIS A 152 -2.44 8.09 6.57
N LEU A 153 -1.65 9.09 6.95
CA LEU A 153 -0.93 9.09 8.23
C LEU A 153 -1.88 9.14 9.44
N LYS A 154 -3.10 9.66 9.26
CA LYS A 154 -4.17 9.69 10.27
C LYS A 154 -5.13 8.49 10.15
N TYR A 155 -4.74 7.43 9.44
CA TYR A 155 -5.58 6.25 9.28
C TYR A 155 -5.88 5.59 10.63
N ASN A 156 -7.16 5.45 10.95
CA ASN A 156 -7.62 4.69 12.11
C ASN A 156 -8.63 3.63 11.67
N PRO A 157 -8.23 2.35 11.54
CA PRO A 157 -9.09 1.29 11.00
C PRO A 157 -10.39 1.09 11.80
N LYS A 158 -10.44 1.48 13.09
CA LYS A 158 -11.66 1.37 13.91
C LYS A 158 -12.71 2.45 13.58
N ILE A 159 -12.30 3.58 13.00
CA ILE A 159 -13.20 4.68 12.62
C ILE A 159 -13.69 4.52 11.17
N THR A 160 -12.82 4.02 10.28
CA THR A 160 -13.09 3.89 8.83
C THR A 160 -14.13 2.83 8.46
N VAL A 161 -14.40 1.87 9.35
CA VAL A 161 -15.48 0.88 9.17
C VAL A 161 -16.85 1.57 9.11
N SER A 162 -17.03 2.72 9.78
CA SER A 162 -18.30 3.46 9.73
C SER A 162 -18.50 4.22 8.41
N THR A 163 -17.43 4.75 7.80
CA THR A 163 -17.49 5.55 6.57
C THR A 163 -17.48 4.70 5.29
N SER A 164 -16.83 3.53 5.29
CA SER A 164 -16.81 2.62 4.13
C SER A 164 -18.17 2.02 3.79
N LEU A 165 -19.06 1.86 4.78
CA LEU A 165 -20.46 1.48 4.57
C LEU A 165 -21.24 2.55 3.80
N LEU A 166 -20.92 3.83 3.99
CA LEU A 166 -21.55 4.94 3.27
C LEU A 166 -21.03 5.07 1.83
N HIS A 167 -19.76 4.74 1.58
CA HIS A 167 -19.18 4.83 0.23
C HIS A 167 -19.65 3.68 -0.68
N LYS A 168 -19.87 2.47 -0.15
CA LYS A 168 -20.49 1.36 -0.90
C LYS A 168 -21.92 1.66 -1.38
N LEU A 169 -22.63 2.57 -0.72
CA LEU A 169 -23.97 3.01 -1.14
C LEU A 169 -23.93 4.04 -2.30
N LYS A 170 -22.81 4.76 -2.48
CA LYS A 170 -22.68 5.78 -3.54
C LYS A 170 -22.21 5.22 -4.90
N PHE A 171 -21.64 4.03 -4.93
CA PHE A 171 -21.22 3.36 -6.17
C PHE A 171 -22.27 2.40 -6.76
N ASN A 172 -23.44 2.28 -6.12
CA ASN A 172 -24.57 1.47 -6.58
C ASN A 172 -25.81 2.33 -6.95
N SER A 173 -25.61 3.61 -7.26
CA SER A 173 -26.67 4.54 -7.68
C SER A 173 -26.30 5.23 -8.98
#